data_AF-A0A965RB03-F1
#
_entry.id   AF-A0A965RB03-F1
#
_cell.length_a   1.000
_cell.length_b   1.000
_cell.length_c   1.000
_cell.angle_alpha   90.00
_cell.angle_beta   90.00
_cell.angle_gamma   90.00
#
_symmetry.space_group_name_H-M   'P 1'
#
loop_
_entity.id
_entity.type
_entity.pdbx_description
1 polymer ?
#
loop_
_entity_poly.entity_id
_entity_poly.type
_entity_poly.pdbx_seq_one_letter_code
_entity_poly.pdbx_strand_id
1 'polypeptide(L)'
;MSKSESILSGIRVLDFGRYVAGPYCATLLGYLGAEVIRIEKPDGGEDRYIAPITSHGEGGVFLQTACNKKSLTLDFGKPESRDIVRRLVQTADVVVVNLPPAARESLGLDYASVSAINPRVILASQTTFGEHGPYASRGGFDGVGQAMSGAMFITGTPGARPRSPNDPGAGFSQRHAPPPTNNHREIDRG
;
A
#
# COMPACT_ATOMS: atom_id res chain seq x y z
N MET A 1 -27.38 -23.13 -1.89
CA MET A 1 -26.88 -21.82 -2.38
C MET A 1 -25.71 -22.12 -3.31
N SER A 2 -25.84 -21.85 -4.61
CA SER A 2 -24.69 -21.97 -5.50
C SER A 2 -23.64 -20.97 -5.02
N LYS A 3 -22.38 -21.41 -4.91
CA LYS A 3 -21.26 -20.55 -4.60
C LYS A 3 -21.19 -19.54 -5.75
N SER A 4 -21.67 -18.31 -5.54
CA SER A 4 -21.46 -17.25 -6.52
C SER A 4 -19.96 -17.13 -6.70
N GLU A 5 -19.46 -17.43 -7.89
CA GLU A 5 -18.04 -17.25 -8.20
C GLU A 5 -17.66 -15.81 -7.90
N SER A 6 -16.59 -15.65 -7.11
CA SER A 6 -16.09 -14.32 -6.75
C SER A 6 -15.60 -13.60 -8.00
N ILE A 7 -15.66 -12.26 -8.01
CA ILE A 7 -15.35 -11.46 -9.21
C ILE A 7 -13.93 -11.67 -9.75
N LEU A 8 -12.96 -12.03 -8.88
CA LEU A 8 -11.58 -12.36 -9.27
C LEU A 8 -11.25 -13.85 -9.12
N SER A 9 -12.27 -14.73 -9.17
CA SER A 9 -12.05 -16.18 -9.23
C SER A 9 -11.11 -16.54 -10.39
N GLY A 10 -10.09 -17.35 -10.12
CA GLY A 10 -9.09 -17.77 -11.11
C GLY A 10 -7.95 -16.78 -11.38
N ILE A 11 -7.98 -15.57 -10.80
CA ILE A 11 -6.91 -14.58 -10.93
C ILE A 11 -5.80 -14.87 -9.92
N ARG A 12 -4.55 -14.93 -10.38
CA ARG A 12 -3.36 -15.06 -9.53
C ARG A 12 -2.62 -13.72 -9.38
N VAL A 13 -2.37 -13.33 -8.14
CA VAL A 13 -1.67 -12.10 -7.76
C VAL A 13 -0.38 -12.44 -7.02
N LEU A 14 0.74 -11.88 -7.47
CA LEU A 14 2.00 -11.90 -6.72
C LEU A 14 2.19 -10.57 -6.01
N ASP A 15 2.28 -10.63 -4.69
CA ASP A 15 2.48 -9.47 -3.82
C ASP A 15 3.94 -9.42 -3.34
N PHE A 16 4.74 -8.57 -3.97
CA PHE A 16 6.09 -8.20 -3.53
C PHE A 16 6.08 -6.89 -2.73
N GLY A 17 4.89 -6.42 -2.36
CA GLY A 17 4.68 -5.20 -1.61
C GLY A 17 5.29 -5.27 -0.22
N ARG A 18 5.74 -4.11 0.27
CA ARG A 18 6.21 -3.90 1.64
C ARG A 18 5.39 -2.82 2.32
N TYR A 19 5.37 -2.86 3.65
CA TYR A 19 4.63 -1.90 4.47
C TYR A 19 3.12 -1.96 4.18
N VAL A 20 2.50 -0.84 3.82
CA VAL A 20 1.03 -0.75 3.80
C VAL A 20 0.46 -0.73 2.38
N ALA A 21 0.82 0.25 1.55
CA ALA A 21 0.09 0.54 0.31
C ALA A 21 0.03 -0.63 -0.69
N GLY A 22 1.19 -1.24 -1.01
CA GLY A 22 1.25 -2.42 -1.88
C GLY A 22 0.51 -3.63 -1.29
N PRO A 23 0.89 -4.07 -0.07
CA PRO A 23 0.21 -5.20 0.58
C PRO A 23 -1.29 -4.98 0.75
N TYR A 24 -1.75 -3.78 1.10
CA TYR A 24 -3.17 -3.49 1.25
C TYR A 24 -3.92 -3.63 -0.09
N CYS A 25 -3.35 -3.13 -1.20
CA CYS A 25 -3.90 -3.34 -2.54
C CYS A 25 -4.08 -4.84 -2.85
N ALA A 26 -3.04 -5.64 -2.60
CA ALA A 26 -3.12 -7.09 -2.80
C ALA A 26 -4.14 -7.77 -1.87
N THR A 27 -4.30 -7.29 -0.62
CA THR A 27 -5.33 -7.79 0.30
C THR A 27 -6.74 -7.56 -0.25
N LEU A 28 -7.02 -6.39 -0.83
CA LEU A 28 -8.31 -6.12 -1.46
C LEU A 28 -8.60 -7.08 -2.60
N LEU A 29 -7.60 -7.40 -3.44
CA LEU A 29 -7.74 -8.40 -4.50
C LEU A 29 -8.05 -9.79 -3.93
N GLY A 30 -7.43 -10.16 -2.81
CA GLY A 30 -7.73 -11.40 -2.10
C GLY A 30 -9.16 -11.44 -1.54
N TYR A 31 -9.67 -10.34 -0.99
CA TYR A 31 -11.07 -10.23 -0.57
C TYR A 31 -12.06 -10.38 -1.73
N LEU A 32 -11.66 -9.96 -2.93
CA LEU A 32 -12.43 -10.12 -4.16
C LEU A 32 -12.25 -11.51 -4.81
N GLY A 33 -11.54 -12.44 -4.14
CA GLY A 33 -11.44 -13.84 -4.49
C GLY A 33 -10.24 -14.24 -5.34
N ALA A 34 -9.27 -13.33 -5.55
CA ALA A 34 -8.02 -13.67 -6.22
C ALA A 34 -7.14 -14.59 -5.35
N GLU A 35 -6.35 -15.45 -5.98
CA GLU A 35 -5.27 -16.17 -5.31
C GLU A 35 -4.08 -15.23 -5.13
N VAL A 36 -3.90 -14.72 -3.92
CA VAL A 36 -2.79 -13.82 -3.60
C VAL A 36 -1.66 -14.59 -2.93
N ILE A 37 -0.45 -14.48 -3.47
CA ILE A 37 0.77 -15.04 -2.91
C ILE A 37 1.67 -13.86 -2.52
N ARG A 38 1.90 -13.67 -1.23
CA ARG A 38 2.88 -12.72 -0.71
C ARG A 38 4.27 -13.34 -0.76
N ILE A 39 5.21 -12.64 -1.37
CA ILE A 39 6.62 -13.06 -1.46
C ILE A 39 7.44 -12.18 -0.54
N GLU A 40 8.04 -12.76 0.48
CA GLU A 40 8.80 -12.04 1.50
C GLU A 40 10.10 -12.75 1.87
N LYS A 41 10.96 -12.10 2.66
CA LYS A 41 12.23 -12.70 3.12
C LYS A 41 11.95 -13.90 4.04
N PRO A 42 12.88 -14.88 4.14
CA PRO A 42 12.74 -16.01 5.06
C PRO A 42 12.41 -15.63 6.49
N ASP A 43 13.01 -14.55 6.99
CA ASP A 43 12.79 -14.04 8.35
C ASP A 43 11.62 -13.04 8.44
N GLY A 44 10.80 -12.94 7.40
CA GLY A 44 9.73 -11.95 7.28
C GLY A 44 10.21 -10.58 6.78
N GLY A 45 9.29 -9.81 6.18
CA GLY A 45 9.53 -8.41 5.85
C GLY A 45 9.59 -7.51 7.08
N GLU A 46 10.23 -6.35 6.98
CA GLU A 46 10.34 -5.38 8.08
C GLU A 46 8.96 -4.92 8.58
N ASP A 47 7.97 -4.89 7.69
CA ASP A 47 6.58 -4.56 7.96
C ASP A 47 5.84 -5.58 8.83
N ARG A 48 6.35 -6.82 8.92
CA ARG A 48 5.80 -7.89 9.75
C ARG A 48 5.77 -7.54 11.23
N TYR A 49 6.74 -6.75 11.69
CA TYR A 49 7.03 -6.53 13.11
C TYR A 49 6.67 -5.12 13.60
N ILE A 50 6.02 -4.30 12.77
CA ILE A 50 5.62 -2.94 13.14
C ILE A 50 4.46 -2.97 14.11
N ALA A 51 4.62 -2.34 15.28
CA ALA A 51 3.62 -2.30 16.36
C ALA A 51 3.19 -3.73 16.75
N PRO A 52 4.11 -4.52 17.37
CA PRO A 52 3.88 -5.92 17.71
C PRO A 52 2.68 -6.05 18.66
N ILE A 53 1.75 -6.96 18.34
CA ILE A 53 0.56 -7.23 19.16
C ILE A 53 0.38 -8.72 19.50
N THR A 54 1.19 -9.61 18.92
CA THR A 54 1.21 -11.04 19.25
C THR A 54 2.40 -11.40 20.13
N SER A 55 2.36 -12.57 20.76
CA SER A 55 3.48 -13.14 21.53
C SER A 55 4.70 -13.49 20.68
N HIS A 56 4.53 -13.65 19.36
CA HIS A 56 5.61 -13.96 18.42
C HIS A 56 6.15 -12.72 17.70
N GLY A 57 5.66 -11.52 18.08
CA GLY A 57 6.16 -10.25 17.58
C GLY A 57 5.48 -9.76 16.29
N GLU A 58 4.50 -10.48 15.74
CA GLU A 58 3.76 -9.96 14.59
C GLU A 58 2.96 -8.70 14.96
N GLY A 59 3.04 -7.73 14.05
CA GLY A 59 2.45 -6.41 14.18
C GLY A 59 1.05 -6.30 13.62
N GLY A 60 0.29 -5.32 14.13
CA GLY A 60 -1.08 -5.06 13.69
C GLY A 60 -1.16 -4.70 12.20
N VAL A 61 -0.15 -4.00 11.66
CA VAL A 61 -0.05 -3.66 10.23
C VAL A 61 -0.04 -4.93 9.39
N PHE A 62 0.87 -5.85 9.70
CA PHE A 62 0.99 -7.10 8.97
C PHE A 62 -0.27 -7.96 9.06
N LEU A 63 -0.85 -8.09 10.26
CA LEU A 63 -2.06 -8.89 10.43
C LEU A 63 -3.22 -8.36 9.58
N GLN A 64 -3.32 -7.05 9.36
CA GLN A 64 -4.32 -6.45 8.46
C GLN A 64 -3.96 -6.65 6.99
N THR A 65 -2.70 -6.51 6.61
CA THR A 65 -2.25 -6.58 5.21
C THR A 65 -1.85 -7.98 4.75
N ALA A 66 -1.98 -9.02 5.59
CA ALA A 66 -1.71 -10.41 5.23
C ALA A 66 -2.98 -11.27 5.07
N CYS A 67 -4.16 -10.73 5.38
CA CYS A 67 -5.43 -11.46 5.25
C CYS A 67 -5.66 -11.95 3.82
N ASN A 68 -6.22 -13.16 3.68
CA ASN A 68 -6.55 -13.81 2.40
C ASN A 68 -5.35 -14.06 1.47
N LYS A 69 -4.14 -14.17 2.02
CA LYS A 69 -2.91 -14.45 1.25
C LYS A 69 -2.28 -15.77 1.64
N LYS A 70 -1.66 -16.43 0.67
CA LYS A 70 -0.61 -17.43 0.87
C LYS A 70 0.72 -16.70 1.07
N SER A 71 1.65 -17.30 1.79
CA SER A 71 3.02 -16.75 1.94
C SER A 71 4.05 -17.70 1.32
N LEU A 72 5.00 -17.12 0.62
CA LEU A 72 6.18 -17.78 0.06
C LEU A 72 7.41 -16.98 0.49
N THR A 73 8.37 -17.66 1.12
CA THR A 73 9.64 -17.04 1.45
C THR A 73 10.63 -17.15 0.29
N LEU A 74 11.36 -16.07 0.04
CA LEU A 74 12.38 -15.98 -0.99
C LEU A 74 13.56 -15.14 -0.50
N ASP A 75 14.75 -15.73 -0.55
CA ASP A 75 16.00 -15.02 -0.29
C ASP A 75 16.44 -14.27 -1.56
N PHE A 76 16.16 -12.98 -1.61
CA PHE A 76 16.50 -12.10 -2.72
C PHE A 76 18.02 -11.83 -2.87
N GLY A 77 18.84 -12.22 -1.90
CA GLY A 77 20.30 -12.10 -1.98
C GLY A 77 20.95 -13.19 -2.83
N LYS A 78 20.21 -14.26 -3.13
CA LYS A 78 20.69 -15.41 -3.89
C LYS A 78 20.48 -15.23 -5.39
N PRO A 79 21.45 -15.59 -6.25
CA PRO A 79 21.30 -15.48 -7.70
C PRO A 79 20.14 -16.33 -8.25
N GLU A 80 19.84 -17.46 -7.61
CA GLU A 80 18.74 -18.37 -7.97
C GLU A 80 17.36 -17.72 -7.78
N SER A 81 17.26 -16.69 -6.94
CA SER A 81 15.99 -15.99 -6.70
C SER A 81 15.40 -15.40 -7.97
N ARG A 82 16.24 -14.98 -8.92
CA ARG A 82 15.80 -14.43 -10.20
C ARG A 82 15.05 -15.46 -11.05
N ASP A 83 15.51 -16.72 -11.07
CA ASP A 83 14.80 -17.77 -11.80
C ASP A 83 13.46 -18.11 -11.13
N ILE A 84 13.41 -18.11 -9.79
CA ILE A 84 12.17 -18.30 -9.04
C ILE A 84 11.17 -17.18 -9.34
N VAL A 85 11.59 -15.91 -9.27
CA VAL A 85 10.74 -14.76 -9.63
C VAL A 85 10.23 -14.90 -11.06
N ARG A 86 11.11 -15.23 -12.01
CA ARG A 86 10.73 -15.44 -13.41
C ARG A 86 9.63 -16.50 -13.54
N ARG A 87 9.80 -17.66 -12.91
CA ARG A 87 8.80 -18.75 -12.93
C ARG A 87 7.49 -18.38 -12.26
N LEU A 88 7.53 -17.59 -11.18
CA LEU A 88 6.31 -17.09 -10.54
C LEU A 88 5.56 -16.15 -11.50
N VAL A 89 6.25 -15.16 -12.07
CA VAL A 89 5.69 -14.16 -12.99
C VAL A 89 5.05 -14.79 -14.22
N GLN A 90 5.60 -15.90 -14.74
CA GLN A 90 5.01 -16.66 -15.85
C GLN A 90 3.58 -17.16 -15.57
N THR A 91 3.21 -17.32 -14.31
CA THR A 91 1.90 -17.86 -13.90
C THR A 91 0.97 -16.81 -13.31
N ALA A 92 1.42 -15.55 -13.21
CA ALA A 92 0.68 -14.50 -12.54
C ALA A 92 -0.14 -13.67 -13.55
N ASP A 93 -1.33 -13.24 -13.13
CA ASP A 93 -2.12 -12.25 -13.86
C ASP A 93 -1.76 -10.83 -13.42
N VAL A 94 -1.48 -10.66 -12.12
CA VAL A 94 -1.13 -9.36 -11.53
C VAL A 94 0.13 -9.48 -10.69
N VAL A 95 1.01 -8.49 -10.80
CA VAL A 95 2.17 -8.32 -9.93
C VAL A 95 2.04 -6.98 -9.21
N VAL A 96 2.05 -6.99 -7.89
CA VAL A 96 1.97 -5.79 -7.03
C VAL A 96 3.34 -5.50 -6.46
N VAL A 97 3.83 -4.27 -6.66
CA VAL A 97 5.16 -3.82 -6.24
C VAL A 97 5.12 -2.38 -5.73
N ASN A 98 5.87 -2.10 -4.67
CA ASN A 98 6.09 -0.74 -4.17
C ASN A 98 7.54 -0.51 -3.71
N LEU A 99 8.47 -1.10 -4.44
CA LEU A 99 9.91 -0.97 -4.20
C LEU A 99 10.47 0.24 -4.97
N PRO A 100 11.55 0.86 -4.48
CA PRO A 100 12.28 1.88 -5.24
C PRO A 100 12.70 1.36 -6.64
N PRO A 101 12.77 2.23 -7.67
CA PRO A 101 13.06 1.81 -9.04
C PRO A 101 14.29 0.91 -9.17
N ALA A 102 15.42 1.29 -8.56
CA ALA A 102 16.66 0.51 -8.60
C ALA A 102 16.52 -0.90 -7.98
N ALA A 103 15.74 -1.03 -6.90
CA ALA A 103 15.49 -2.34 -6.29
C ALA A 103 14.60 -3.21 -7.18
N ARG A 104 13.60 -2.62 -7.83
CA ARG A 104 12.72 -3.31 -8.78
C ARG A 104 13.49 -3.83 -9.99
N GLU A 105 14.32 -3.00 -10.61
CA GLU A 105 15.15 -3.38 -11.76
C GLU A 105 16.13 -4.50 -11.39
N SER A 106 16.80 -4.39 -10.24
CA SER A 106 17.72 -5.42 -9.74
C SER A 106 17.02 -6.79 -9.60
N LEU A 107 15.78 -6.78 -9.09
CA LEU A 107 14.96 -7.97 -8.89
C LEU A 107 14.21 -8.44 -10.16
N GLY A 108 14.28 -7.70 -11.27
CA GLY A 108 13.53 -8.00 -12.50
C GLY A 108 12.01 -7.81 -12.33
N LEU A 109 11.61 -6.91 -11.44
CA LEU A 109 10.22 -6.57 -11.11
C LEU A 109 9.77 -5.23 -11.71
N ASP A 110 10.59 -4.62 -12.58
CA ASP A 110 10.19 -3.51 -13.41
C ASP A 110 9.30 -3.99 -14.59
N TYR A 111 8.59 -3.05 -15.22
CA TYR A 111 7.63 -3.40 -16.28
C TYR A 111 8.28 -4.06 -17.49
N ALA A 112 9.48 -3.61 -17.90
CA ALA A 112 10.14 -4.18 -19.06
C ALA A 112 10.55 -5.63 -18.79
N SER A 113 11.13 -5.89 -17.61
CA SER A 113 11.50 -7.25 -17.20
C SER A 113 10.28 -8.17 -17.08
N VAL A 114 9.22 -7.70 -16.41
CA VAL A 114 8.02 -8.50 -16.14
C VAL A 114 7.21 -8.79 -17.42
N SER A 115 7.02 -7.80 -18.29
CA SER A 115 6.30 -7.98 -19.56
C SER A 115 7.06 -8.84 -20.58
N ALA A 116 8.40 -8.82 -20.56
CA ALA A 116 9.21 -9.71 -21.38
C ALA A 116 9.00 -11.20 -21.01
N ILE A 117 8.69 -11.47 -19.74
CA ILE A 117 8.40 -12.82 -19.23
C ILE A 117 6.95 -13.22 -19.49
N ASN A 118 6.02 -12.31 -19.24
CA ASN A 118 4.59 -12.53 -19.39
C ASN A 118 3.92 -11.29 -20.00
N PRO A 119 3.69 -11.24 -21.32
CA PRO A 119 3.11 -10.07 -21.98
C PRO A 119 1.67 -9.74 -21.57
N ARG A 120 0.97 -10.65 -20.88
CA ARG A 120 -0.42 -10.47 -20.42
C ARG A 120 -0.52 -9.89 -19.01
N VAL A 121 0.60 -9.81 -18.29
CA VAL A 121 0.62 -9.42 -16.88
C VAL A 121 0.24 -7.96 -16.68
N ILE A 122 -0.49 -7.70 -15.60
CA ILE A 122 -0.75 -6.34 -15.11
C ILE A 122 0.26 -6.06 -13.99
N LEU A 123 1.10 -5.03 -14.16
CA LEU A 123 2.00 -4.56 -13.12
C LEU A 123 1.38 -3.38 -12.36
N ALA A 124 0.92 -3.63 -11.15
CA ALA A 124 0.47 -2.58 -10.23
C ALA A 124 1.66 -2.04 -9.44
N SER A 125 2.23 -0.93 -9.92
CA SER A 125 3.32 -0.22 -9.27
C SER A 125 2.82 0.92 -8.41
N GLN A 126 3.36 1.06 -7.20
CA GLN A 126 3.12 2.21 -6.34
C GLN A 126 4.46 2.79 -5.86
N THR A 127 4.69 4.06 -6.19
CA THR A 127 5.76 4.88 -5.61
C THR A 127 5.15 6.15 -5.03
N THR A 128 5.88 6.85 -4.17
CA THR A 128 5.37 8.06 -3.47
C THR A 128 5.03 9.19 -4.42
N PHE A 129 5.79 9.32 -5.51
CA PHE A 129 5.71 10.44 -6.45
C PHE A 129 5.38 10.01 -7.90
N GLY A 130 5.06 8.73 -8.11
CA GLY A 130 4.87 8.17 -9.44
C GLY A 130 6.19 7.77 -10.13
N GLU A 131 6.07 7.26 -11.34
CA GLU A 131 7.19 6.73 -12.14
C GLU A 131 7.89 7.81 -12.98
N HIS A 132 7.31 9.03 -13.04
CA HIS A 132 7.75 10.10 -13.93
C HIS A 132 7.82 11.45 -13.22
N GLY A 133 8.57 12.37 -13.81
CA GLY A 133 8.73 13.74 -13.30
C GLY A 133 9.89 13.91 -12.33
N PRO A 134 10.10 15.14 -11.82
CA PRO A 134 11.32 15.52 -11.10
C PRO A 134 11.51 14.82 -9.74
N TYR A 135 10.45 14.20 -9.21
CA TYR A 135 10.48 13.51 -7.92
C TYR A 135 10.39 11.99 -8.03
N ALA A 136 10.36 11.41 -9.24
CA ALA A 136 10.20 9.97 -9.45
C ALA A 136 11.27 9.11 -8.75
N SER A 137 12.50 9.63 -8.62
CA SER A 137 13.60 8.95 -7.93
C SER A 137 13.64 9.17 -6.42
N ARG A 138 12.74 10.00 -5.87
CA ARG A 138 12.71 10.31 -4.43
C ARG A 138 11.93 9.24 -3.70
N GLY A 139 12.53 8.70 -2.64
CA GLY A 139 11.83 7.86 -1.68
C GLY A 139 10.95 8.71 -0.76
N GLY A 140 9.85 8.13 -0.28
CA GLY A 140 9.03 8.74 0.75
C GLY A 140 8.01 7.76 1.31
N PHE A 141 7.64 7.97 2.57
CA PHE A 141 6.54 7.26 3.20
C PHE A 141 5.32 8.17 3.30
N ASP A 142 4.21 7.62 3.77
CA ASP A 142 2.91 8.30 3.95
C ASP A 142 3.05 9.71 4.53
N GLY A 143 3.87 9.91 5.57
CA GLY A 143 4.09 11.24 6.16
C GLY A 143 4.61 12.31 5.19
N VAL A 144 5.46 11.96 4.22
CA VAL A 144 5.92 12.89 3.18
C VAL A 144 4.77 13.26 2.24
N GLY A 145 3.97 12.27 1.84
CA GLY A 145 2.77 12.49 1.02
C GLY A 145 1.76 13.40 1.72
N GLN A 146 1.52 13.19 3.01
CA GLN A 146 0.64 14.02 3.83
C GLN A 146 1.14 15.46 3.98
N ALA A 147 2.46 15.65 4.15
CA ALA A 147 3.04 16.98 4.23
C ALA A 147 2.92 17.73 2.88
N MET A 148 3.28 17.08 1.79
CA MET A 148 3.34 17.71 0.46
C MET A 148 1.96 17.93 -0.17
N SER A 149 0.97 17.10 0.14
CA SER A 149 -0.41 17.27 -0.34
C SER A 149 -1.17 18.40 0.37
N GLY A 150 -0.60 18.97 1.44
CA GLY A 150 -1.29 19.93 2.30
C GLY A 150 -2.22 19.29 3.34
N ALA A 151 -2.33 17.96 3.37
CA ALA A 151 -3.16 17.25 4.35
C ALA A 151 -2.77 17.59 5.80
N MET A 152 -1.47 17.70 6.09
CA MET A 152 -1.00 18.13 7.41
C MET A 152 -1.37 19.58 7.74
N PHE A 153 -1.39 20.47 6.75
CA PHE A 153 -1.67 21.89 6.95
C PHE A 153 -3.12 22.14 7.33
N ILE A 154 -4.05 21.40 6.72
CA ILE A 154 -5.49 21.50 7.00
C ILE A 154 -5.92 20.69 8.24
N THR A 155 -4.99 19.98 8.88
CA THR A 155 -5.27 19.08 10.01
C THR A 155 -4.68 19.62 11.30
N GLY A 156 -5.51 19.71 12.35
CA GLY A 156 -5.10 20.15 13.68
C GLY A 156 -5.93 21.33 14.18
N THR A 157 -5.33 22.12 15.07
CA THR A 157 -5.98 23.27 15.71
C THR A 157 -5.44 24.56 15.09
N PRO A 158 -6.30 25.57 14.78
CA PRO A 158 -5.84 26.86 14.26
C PRO A 158 -4.75 27.49 15.13
N GLY A 159 -3.68 27.98 14.51
CA GLY A 159 -2.54 28.60 15.20
C GLY A 159 -1.52 27.62 15.81
N ALA A 160 -1.79 26.31 15.81
CA ALA A 160 -0.81 25.29 16.18
C ALA A 160 0.03 24.85 14.98
N ARG A 161 1.11 24.09 15.24
CA ARG A 161 1.92 23.48 14.16
C ARG A 161 1.06 22.48 13.37
N PRO A 162 1.25 22.38 12.04
CA PRO A 162 0.62 21.33 11.22
C PRO A 162 0.87 19.94 11.81
N ARG A 163 -0.15 19.07 11.80
CA ARG A 163 -0.07 17.70 12.34
C ARG A 163 -0.49 16.67 11.30
N SER A 164 0.08 15.47 11.41
CA SER A 164 -0.39 14.33 10.64
C SER A 164 -1.85 14.00 11.01
N PRO A 165 -2.71 13.66 10.04
CA PRO A 165 -4.02 13.06 10.31
C PRO A 165 -3.96 11.77 11.14
N ASN A 166 -2.82 11.06 11.10
CA ASN A 166 -2.60 9.84 11.87
C ASN A 166 -2.11 10.12 13.30
N ASP A 167 -1.86 11.39 13.66
CA ASP A 167 -1.50 11.77 15.03
C ASP A 167 -2.73 11.59 15.96
N PRO A 168 -2.64 10.79 17.05
CA PRO A 168 -3.73 10.62 18.00
C PRO A 168 -4.27 11.96 18.56
N GLY A 169 -3.42 12.99 18.64
CA GLY A 169 -3.79 14.33 19.08
C GLY A 169 -4.52 15.18 18.03
N ALA A 170 -4.57 14.76 16.77
CA ALA A 170 -5.30 15.46 15.71
C ALA A 170 -6.82 15.20 15.75
N GLY A 171 -7.25 14.01 16.20
CA GLY A 171 -8.65 13.57 16.15
C GLY A 171 -9.54 14.01 17.31
N PHE A 172 -9.00 14.45 18.45
CA PHE A 172 -9.83 14.81 19.61
C PHE A 172 -10.32 16.27 19.61
N SER A 173 -9.74 17.15 18.78
CA SER A 173 -10.07 18.59 18.79
C SER A 173 -11.28 18.99 17.93
N GLN A 174 -11.83 18.07 17.12
CA GLN A 174 -13.01 18.37 16.27
C GLN A 174 -14.34 18.41 17.04
N ARG A 175 -14.37 18.01 18.32
CA ARG A 175 -15.59 18.07 19.15
C ARG A 175 -15.93 19.46 19.73
N HIS A 176 -15.15 20.49 19.44
CA HIS A 176 -15.39 21.86 19.95
C HIS A 176 -15.42 22.92 18.83
N ALA A 177 -15.73 22.54 17.60
CA ALA A 177 -16.17 23.54 16.63
C ALA A 177 -17.56 24.05 17.07
N PRO A 178 -17.73 25.34 17.42
CA PRO A 178 -19.06 25.88 17.67
C PRO A 178 -19.90 25.72 16.39
N PRO A 179 -21.21 25.43 16.50
CA PRO A 179 -22.06 25.29 15.32
C PRO A 179 -21.99 26.58 14.49
N PRO A 180 -22.06 26.50 13.15
CA PRO A 180 -22.04 27.67 12.30
C PRO A 180 -23.18 28.60 12.72
N THR A 181 -22.83 29.82 13.13
CA THR A 181 -23.80 30.86 13.42
C THR A 181 -24.61 31.14 12.16
N ASN A 182 -25.90 30.89 12.26
CA ASN A 182 -26.86 31.04 11.18
C ASN A 182 -27.00 32.54 10.85
N ASN A 183 -26.30 33.01 9.81
CA ASN A 183 -26.33 34.40 9.38
C ASN A 183 -27.57 34.63 8.49
N HIS A 184 -28.76 34.64 9.10
CA HIS A 184 -29.94 35.18 8.43
C HIS A 184 -29.80 36.71 8.38
N ARG A 185 -29.45 37.22 7.19
CA ARG A 185 -29.64 38.62 6.84
C ARG A 185 -31.14 38.89 6.77
N GLU A 186 -31.66 39.58 7.78
CA GLU A 186 -32.93 40.28 7.72
C GLU A 186 -32.78 41.42 6.70
N ILE A 187 -33.56 41.33 5.61
CA ILE A 187 -33.70 42.42 4.64
C ILE A 187 -34.84 43.27 5.20
N ASP A 188 -34.48 44.32 5.92
CA ASP A 188 -35.45 45.28 6.42
C ASP A 188 -35.98 46.13 5.25
N ARG A 189 -37.32 46.18 5.14
CA ARG A 189 -38.07 47.05 4.25
C ARG A 189 -38.60 48.19 5.11
N GLY A 190 -38.10 49.40 4.90
CA GLY A 190 -38.60 50.63 5.50
C GLY A 190 -37.83 51.84 5.00
#